data_AF-X1MN71-F1
#
_entry.id   AF-X1MN71-F1
#
_cell.length_a   1.000
_cell.length_b   1.000
_cell.length_c   1.000
_cell.angle_alpha   90.00
_cell.angle_beta   90.00
_cell.angle_gamma   90.00
#
_symmetry.space_group_name_H-M   'P 1'
#
loop_
_entity.id
_entity.type
_entity.pdbx_description
1 polymer ?
#
loop_
_entity_poly.entity_id
_entity_poly.type
_entity_poly.pdbx_seq_one_letter_code
_entity_poly.pdbx_strand_id
1 'polypeptide(L)'
;GVSMAKLTKGQKVGVGAVITALITTIVAVVKAKAAPPVEGEFTVTDLIIEPTTVNVGDPVTISVLVTNVGAEIGTKTVTLEVI
;
A
#
# COMPACT_ATOMS: atom_id res chain seq x y z
N GLY A 1 3.70 2.15 -58.81
CA GLY A 1 2.82 1.51 -57.81
C GLY A 1 3.67 0.71 -56.86
N VAL A 2 3.54 0.92 -55.56
CA VAL A 2 4.30 0.13 -54.57
C VAL A 2 3.78 -1.30 -54.59
N SER A 3 4.65 -2.26 -54.90
CA SER A 3 4.29 -3.69 -54.88
C SER A 3 4.08 -4.13 -53.43
N MET A 4 2.84 -4.47 -53.07
CA MET A 4 2.51 -5.08 -51.80
C MET A 4 2.93 -6.56 -51.85
N ALA A 5 4.14 -6.87 -51.40
CA ALA A 5 4.59 -8.26 -51.26
C ALA A 5 3.72 -8.97 -50.20
N LYS A 6 3.09 -10.09 -50.58
CA LYS A 6 2.32 -10.91 -49.64
C LYS A 6 3.28 -11.62 -48.69
N LEU A 7 3.05 -11.49 -47.39
CA LEU A 7 3.81 -12.20 -46.35
C LEU A 7 3.73 -13.71 -46.55
N THR A 8 4.87 -14.39 -46.43
CA THR A 8 4.94 -15.86 -46.42
C THR A 8 4.29 -16.41 -45.13
N LYS A 9 3.91 -17.69 -45.15
CA LYS A 9 3.33 -18.36 -43.96
C LYS A 9 4.26 -18.25 -42.74
N GLY A 10 5.58 -18.39 -42.95
CA GLY A 10 6.59 -18.24 -41.90
C GLY A 10 6.66 -16.82 -41.32
N GLN A 11 6.58 -15.78 -42.17
CA GLN A 11 6.55 -14.39 -41.71
C GLN A 11 5.28 -14.04 -40.94
N LYS A 12 4.11 -14.55 -41.35
CA LYS A 12 2.85 -14.34 -40.61
C LYS A 12 2.88 -14.99 -39.23
N VAL A 13 3.43 -16.20 -39.14
CA VAL A 13 3.62 -16.91 -37.87
C VAL A 13 4.63 -16.19 -36.98
N GLY A 14 5.75 -15.72 -37.54
CA GLY A 14 6.78 -14.97 -36.81
C GLY A 14 6.25 -13.63 -36.26
N VAL A 15 5.52 -12.86 -37.07
CA VAL A 15 4.87 -11.61 -36.64
C VAL A 15 3.85 -11.86 -35.53
N GLY A 16 3.05 -12.93 -35.64
CA GLY A 16 2.10 -13.33 -34.59
C GLY A 16 2.81 -13.65 -33.27
N ALA A 17 3.86 -14.46 -33.30
CA ALA A 17 4.61 -14.85 -32.11
C ALA A 17 5.28 -13.65 -31.41
N VAL A 18 5.85 -12.71 -32.16
CA VAL A 18 6.49 -11.51 -31.60
C VAL A 18 5.45 -10.60 -30.93
N ILE A 19 4.30 -10.38 -31.56
CA ILE A 19 3.22 -9.57 -30.98
C ILE A 19 2.69 -10.23 -29.70
N THR A 20 2.45 -11.54 -29.73
CA THR A 20 2.01 -12.28 -28.54
C THR A 20 3.03 -12.17 -27.42
N ALA A 21 4.32 -12.38 -27.70
CA ALA A 21 5.39 -12.27 -26.72
C ALA A 21 5.43 -10.88 -26.08
N LEU A 22 5.41 -9.81 -26.88
CA LEU A 22 5.39 -8.43 -26.40
C LEU A 22 4.18 -8.16 -25.50
N ILE A 23 2.98 -8.56 -25.90
CA ILE A 23 1.76 -8.40 -25.11
C ILE A 23 1.88 -9.17 -23.79
N THR A 24 2.31 -10.43 -23.81
CA THR A 24 2.48 -11.22 -22.57
C THR A 24 3.52 -10.60 -21.65
N THR A 25 4.60 -10.03 -22.19
CA THR A 25 5.66 -9.41 -21.38
C THR A 25 5.14 -8.12 -20.73
N ILE A 26 4.43 -7.28 -21.49
CA ILE A 26 3.80 -6.06 -20.97
C ILE A 26 2.79 -6.41 -19.87
N VAL A 27 1.93 -7.41 -20.10
CA VAL A 27 0.94 -7.88 -19.11
C VAL A 27 1.60 -8.40 -17.84
N ALA A 28 2.73 -9.10 -17.93
CA ALA A 28 3.48 -9.57 -16.76
C ALA A 28 4.10 -8.40 -15.97
N VAL A 29 4.68 -7.41 -16.66
CA VAL A 29 5.28 -6.22 -16.03
C VAL A 29 4.23 -5.37 -15.31
N VAL A 30 3.02 -5.22 -15.86
CA VAL A 30 1.94 -4.49 -15.17
C VAL A 30 1.36 -5.25 -13.97
N LYS A 31 1.36 -6.59 -13.99
CA LYS A 31 0.88 -7.40 -12.86
C LYS A 31 1.86 -7.47 -11.68
N ALA A 32 3.16 -7.34 -11.93
CA ALA A 32 4.19 -7.54 -10.92
C ALA A 32 4.41 -6.37 -9.94
N LYS A 33 3.59 -5.32 -9.99
CA LYS A 33 3.82 -4.07 -9.26
C LYS A 33 2.69 -3.75 -8.28
N ALA A 34 2.74 -4.36 -7.10
CA ALA A 34 2.46 -3.76 -5.80
C ALA A 34 2.35 -4.86 -4.73
N ALA A 35 3.12 -4.76 -3.65
CA ALA A 35 2.73 -5.43 -2.41
C ALA A 35 1.35 -4.89 -1.99
N PRO A 36 0.49 -5.69 -1.35
CA PRO A 36 -0.74 -5.16 -0.77
C PRO A 36 -0.38 -3.94 0.07
N PRO A 37 -1.09 -2.81 -0.07
CA PRO A 37 -0.89 -1.68 0.81
C PRO A 37 -1.03 -2.18 2.25
N VAL A 38 -0.08 -1.80 3.10
CA VAL A 38 -0.21 -2.08 4.54
C VAL A 38 -1.39 -1.25 5.00
N GLU A 39 -2.49 -1.94 5.29
CA GLU A 39 -3.69 -1.36 5.92
C GLU A 39 -3.27 -0.53 7.13
N GLY A 40 -4.11 0.41 7.59
CA GLY A 40 -3.76 1.39 8.63
C GLY A 40 -2.95 0.79 9.79
N GLU A 41 -1.64 1.08 9.80
CA GLU A 41 -0.69 0.63 10.81
C GLU A 41 -0.39 1.82 11.72
N PHE A 42 -0.56 1.63 13.03
CA PHE A 42 -0.48 2.73 13.99
C PHE A 42 0.59 2.46 15.03
N THR A 43 1.46 3.45 15.25
CA THR A 43 2.37 3.50 16.39
C THR A 43 1.82 4.45 17.44
N VAL A 44 1.93 4.06 18.72
CA VAL A 44 1.50 4.85 19.88
C VAL A 44 2.73 5.11 20.74
N THR A 45 3.10 6.38 20.92
CA THR A 45 4.28 6.81 21.67
C THR A 45 3.94 7.95 22.63
N ASP A 46 4.93 8.34 23.44
CA ASP A 46 4.90 9.58 24.23
C ASP A 46 3.68 9.67 25.15
N LEU A 47 3.37 8.57 25.85
CA LEU A 47 2.38 8.58 26.91
C LEU A 47 2.85 9.50 28.05
N ILE A 48 2.11 10.56 28.28
CA ILE A 48 2.34 11.54 29.34
C ILE A 48 1.10 11.60 30.22
N ILE A 49 1.30 11.49 31.53
CA ILE A 49 0.24 11.59 32.55
C ILE A 49 0.68 12.64 33.56
N GLU A 50 -0.07 13.73 33.65
CA GLU A 50 0.28 14.85 34.52
C GLU A 50 -0.96 15.41 35.26
N PRO A 51 -0.85 15.63 36.58
CA PRO A 51 0.30 15.31 37.45
C PRO A 51 0.36 13.80 37.79
N THR A 52 1.53 13.32 38.23
CA THR A 52 1.75 11.88 38.57
C THR A 52 1.08 11.44 39.86
N THR A 53 0.65 12.39 40.69
CA THR A 53 -0.05 12.16 41.95
C THR A 53 -1.14 13.21 42.10
N VAL A 54 -2.33 12.77 42.50
CA VAL A 54 -3.54 13.59 42.63
C VAL A 54 -4.32 13.18 43.87
N ASN A 55 -5.15 14.09 44.38
CA ASN A 55 -6.18 13.76 45.35
C ASN A 55 -7.48 13.39 44.65
N VAL A 56 -8.41 12.83 45.41
CA VAL A 56 -9.75 12.50 44.89
C VAL A 56 -10.44 13.77 44.41
N GLY A 57 -10.84 13.77 43.14
CA GLY A 57 -11.54 14.88 42.49
C GLY A 57 -10.63 15.86 41.75
N ASP A 58 -9.30 15.73 41.86
CA ASP A 58 -8.38 16.55 41.08
C ASP A 58 -8.35 16.12 39.61
N PRO A 59 -8.20 17.06 38.66
CA PRO A 59 -8.09 16.74 37.25
C PRO A 59 -6.73 16.10 36.93
N VAL A 60 -6.73 15.12 36.03
CA VAL A 60 -5.53 14.53 35.43
C VAL A 60 -5.59 14.74 33.93
N THR A 61 -4.48 15.20 33.34
CA THR A 61 -4.32 15.29 31.89
C THR A 61 -3.52 14.09 31.39
N ILE A 62 -4.04 13.44 30.35
CA ILE A 62 -3.41 12.28 29.72
C ILE A 62 -3.25 12.58 28.24
N SER A 63 -2.02 12.50 27.77
CA SER A 63 -1.65 12.78 26.38
C SER A 63 -0.89 11.61 25.80
N VAL A 64 -1.08 11.36 24.51
CA VAL A 64 -0.39 10.32 23.76
C VAL A 64 -0.26 10.74 22.31
N LEU A 65 0.83 10.35 21.65
CA LEU A 65 1.01 10.56 20.22
C LEU A 65 0.59 9.30 19.46
N VAL A 66 -0.39 9.43 18.57
CA VAL A 66 -0.82 8.36 17.65
C VAL A 66 -0.43 8.73 16.24
N THR A 67 0.41 7.91 15.61
CA THR A 67 0.87 8.11 14.23
C THR A 67 0.43 6.95 13.35
N ASN A 68 -0.26 7.25 12.25
CA ASN A 68 -0.48 6.28 11.17
C ASN A 68 0.79 6.20 10.32
N VAL A 69 1.46 5.06 10.36
CA VAL A 69 2.68 4.73 9.59
C VAL A 69 2.37 3.83 8.39
N GLY A 70 1.12 3.37 8.26
CA GLY A 70 0.64 2.55 7.15
C GLY A 70 0.40 3.35 5.87
N ALA A 71 0.15 2.64 4.78
CA ALA A 71 -0.07 3.23 3.46
C ALA A 71 -1.51 3.75 3.26
N GLU A 72 -2.44 3.32 4.12
CA GLU A 72 -3.87 3.61 4.00
C GLU A 72 -4.45 4.28 5.25
N ILE A 73 -5.61 4.93 5.07
CA ILE A 73 -6.42 5.44 6.17
C ILE A 73 -7.02 4.25 6.93
N GLY A 74 -7.01 4.32 8.26
CA GLY A 74 -7.61 3.31 9.12
C GLY A 74 -8.12 3.90 10.43
N THR A 75 -8.67 3.05 11.29
CA THR A 75 -9.16 3.41 12.62
C THR A 75 -8.41 2.64 13.69
N LYS A 76 -8.00 3.33 14.76
CA LYS A 76 -7.35 2.75 15.94
C LYS A 76 -8.08 3.17 17.21
N THR A 77 -8.54 2.20 17.99
CA THR A 77 -9.03 2.43 19.35
C THR A 77 -7.86 2.39 20.32
N VAL A 78 -7.73 3.41 21.17
CA VAL A 78 -6.76 3.46 22.27
C VAL A 78 -7.55 3.44 23.57
N THR A 79 -7.21 2.50 24.45
CA THR A 79 -7.86 2.33 25.75
C THR A 79 -6.87 2.70 26.84
N LEU A 80 -7.31 3.57 27.75
CA LEU A 80 -6.62 3.85 29.00
C LEU A 80 -7.27 3.00 30.10
N GLU A 81 -6.46 2.24 30.82
CA GLU A 81 -6.89 1.47 31.98
C GLU A 81 -6.26 2.07 33.25
N VAL A 82 -7.08 2.24 34.30
CA VAL A 82 -6.64 2.71 35.62
C VAL A 82 -6.77 1.52 36.56
N ILE A 83 -5.62 1.06 37.08
CA ILE A 83 -5.49 -0.12 37.97
C ILE A 83 -5.23 0.29 39.42
#